data_AF-A0A9X4AD80-F1
#
_entry.id   AF-A0A9X4AD80-F1
#
_cell.length_a   1.000
_cell.length_b   1.000
_cell.length_c   1.000
_cell.angle_alpha   90.00
_cell.angle_beta   90.00
_cell.angle_gamma   90.00
#
_symmetry.space_group_name_H-M   'P 1'
#
loop_
_entity.id
_entity.type
_entity.pdbx_description
1 polymer ?
#
loop_
_entity_poly.entity_id
_entity_poly.type
_entity_poly.pdbx_seq_one_letter_code
_entity_poly.pdbx_strand_id
1 'polypeptide(L)'
;MDSLYSTMNQRIKGKHLSFEERVIIQTRIKDGFSLRAIARELGCSPSTISYEVKRGIVSLYHGKQRRYKADHGQSVYQANRYHCGRKSDFLKKSDFIEYVNKHFSEDDWLLDVCANRSLAIGEFFSNQTVCTRTLYNYVDQGLMD
;
A
#
# COMPACT_ATOMS: atom_id res chain seq x y z
N MET A 1 -37.15 -24.50 10.13
CA MET A 1 -35.74 -24.95 9.96
C MET A 1 -35.11 -23.86 9.15
N ASP A 2 -34.80 -22.76 9.83
CA ASP A 2 -34.69 -21.47 9.19
C ASP A 2 -33.21 -21.19 8.99
N SER A 3 -32.81 -21.24 7.72
CA SER A 3 -31.50 -20.81 7.26
C SER A 3 -31.38 -19.31 7.51
N LEU A 4 -30.95 -18.95 8.72
CA LEU A 4 -30.56 -17.59 9.05
C LEU A 4 -29.34 -17.25 8.19
N TYR A 5 -29.60 -16.43 7.18
CA TYR A 5 -28.69 -15.65 6.35
C TYR A 5 -27.23 -15.75 6.78
N SER A 6 -26.48 -16.58 6.09
CA SER A 6 -25.03 -16.49 6.07
C SER A 6 -24.66 -15.18 5.38
N THR A 7 -24.63 -14.07 6.13
CA THR A 7 -24.01 -12.81 5.71
C THR A 7 -22.50 -13.00 5.70
N MET A 8 -22.01 -13.94 4.89
CA MET A 8 -20.61 -13.96 4.48
C MET A 8 -20.46 -12.79 3.53
N ASN A 9 -20.03 -11.65 4.06
CA ASN A 9 -19.53 -10.53 3.27
C ASN A 9 -18.54 -11.10 2.25
N GLN A 10 -19.00 -11.30 1.01
CA GLN A 10 -18.22 -11.93 -0.04
C GLN A 10 -17.03 -11.02 -0.29
N ARG A 11 -15.82 -11.54 -0.07
CA ARG A 11 -14.59 -10.79 -0.28
C ARG A 11 -14.54 -10.28 -1.73
N ILE A 12 -14.32 -8.98 -1.89
CA ILE A 12 -14.21 -8.37 -3.22
C ILE A 12 -12.94 -8.88 -3.91
N LYS A 13 -13.09 -9.47 -5.08
CA LYS A 13 -11.97 -9.99 -5.89
C LYS A 13 -10.95 -8.88 -6.15
N GLY A 14 -9.66 -9.22 -6.02
CA GLY A 14 -8.55 -8.28 -6.23
C GLY A 14 -8.18 -7.42 -5.02
N LYS A 15 -8.94 -7.48 -3.91
CA LYS A 15 -8.56 -6.83 -2.66
C LYS A 15 -7.56 -7.68 -1.88
N HIS A 16 -6.64 -7.02 -1.19
CA HIS A 16 -5.72 -7.68 -0.25
C HIS A 16 -6.47 -8.11 1.02
N LEU A 17 -5.88 -9.06 1.76
CA LEU A 17 -6.43 -9.45 3.05
C LEU A 17 -6.47 -8.22 3.97
N SER A 18 -7.61 -7.97 4.61
CA SER A 18 -7.74 -6.97 5.68
C SER A 18 -7.13 -7.49 6.98
N PHE A 19 -6.96 -6.60 7.95
CA PHE A 19 -6.52 -7.01 9.29
C PHE A 19 -7.56 -7.93 9.96
N GLU A 20 -8.85 -7.62 9.82
CA GLU A 20 -9.95 -8.43 10.34
C GLU A 20 -9.93 -9.86 9.76
N GLU A 21 -9.74 -10.01 8.45
CA GLU A 21 -9.60 -11.31 7.81
C GLU A 21 -8.38 -12.08 8.35
N ARG A 22 -7.26 -11.40 8.63
CA ARG A 22 -6.09 -12.01 9.28
C ARG A 22 -6.38 -12.49 10.71
N VAL A 23 -7.18 -11.75 11.47
CA VAL A 23 -7.62 -12.15 12.81
C VAL A 23 -8.52 -13.39 12.73
N ILE A 24 -9.43 -13.46 11.76
CA ILE A 24 -10.24 -14.67 11.50
C ILE A 24 -9.36 -15.87 11.20
N ILE A 25 -8.35 -15.73 10.32
CA ILE A 25 -7.38 -16.79 10.02
C ILE A 25 -6.71 -17.28 11.31
N GLN A 26 -6.28 -16.35 12.19
CA GLN A 26 -5.63 -16.70 13.45
C GLN A 26 -6.56 -17.50 14.37
N THR A 27 -7.80 -17.06 14.52
CA THR A 27 -8.80 -17.73 15.37
C THR A 27 -9.10 -19.13 14.83
N ARG A 28 -9.35 -19.27 13.53
CA ARG A 28 -9.67 -20.57 12.92
C ARG A 28 -8.53 -21.58 12.96
N ILE A 29 -7.28 -21.11 12.86
CA ILE A 29 -6.12 -21.98 13.08
C ILE A 29 -6.08 -22.50 14.53
N LYS A 30 -6.43 -21.67 15.52
CA LYS A 30 -6.54 -22.11 16.92
C LYS A 30 -7.68 -23.10 17.12
N ASP A 31 -8.79 -22.91 16.41
CA ASP A 31 -9.94 -23.82 16.40
C ASP A 31 -9.65 -25.15 15.67
N GLY A 32 -8.46 -25.33 15.08
CA GLY A 32 -8.06 -26.56 14.39
C GLY A 32 -8.57 -26.69 12.95
N PHE A 33 -9.04 -25.60 12.34
CA PHE A 33 -9.56 -25.64 10.96
C PHE A 33 -8.42 -25.84 9.95
N SER A 34 -8.71 -26.59 8.88
CA SER A 34 -7.79 -26.70 7.75
C SER A 34 -7.71 -25.40 6.96
N LEU A 35 -6.56 -25.11 6.35
CA LEU A 35 -6.38 -23.90 5.52
C LEU A 35 -7.40 -23.80 4.37
N ARG A 36 -7.85 -24.94 3.84
CA ARG A 36 -8.90 -25.00 2.81
C ARG A 36 -10.27 -24.61 3.36
N ALA A 37 -10.60 -25.00 4.59
CA ALA A 37 -11.85 -24.61 5.24
C ALA A 37 -11.87 -23.10 5.49
N ILE A 38 -10.78 -22.54 6.01
CA ILE A 38 -10.61 -21.09 6.23
C ILE A 38 -10.73 -20.33 4.91
N ALA A 39 -10.14 -20.84 3.83
CA ALA A 39 -10.22 -20.21 2.52
C ALA A 39 -11.66 -20.14 1.97
N ARG A 40 -12.45 -21.21 2.19
CA ARG A 40 -13.89 -21.22 1.83
C ARG A 40 -14.69 -20.24 2.68
N GLU A 41 -14.39 -20.14 3.97
CA GLU A 41 -15.02 -19.15 4.87
C GLU A 41 -14.73 -17.71 4.42
N LEU A 42 -13.49 -17.41 4.05
CA LEU A 42 -13.08 -16.07 3.61
C LEU A 42 -13.31 -15.80 2.11
N GLY A 43 -13.94 -16.72 1.38
CA GLY A 43 -14.21 -16.57 -0.05
C GLY A 43 -12.94 -16.33 -0.91
N CYS A 44 -11.82 -16.98 -0.57
CA CYS A 44 -10.56 -16.81 -1.29
C CYS A 44 -9.84 -18.12 -1.60
N SER A 45 -8.73 -18.05 -2.34
CA SER A 45 -7.98 -19.24 -2.70
C SER A 45 -7.24 -19.84 -1.50
N PRO A 46 -7.14 -21.18 -1.38
CA PRO A 46 -6.32 -21.82 -0.34
C PRO A 46 -4.84 -21.39 -0.38
N SER A 47 -4.33 -21.04 -1.56
CA SER A 47 -2.98 -20.49 -1.71
C SER A 47 -2.82 -19.16 -1.00
N THR A 48 -3.83 -18.28 -1.04
CA THR A 48 -3.80 -16.97 -0.37
C THR A 48 -3.64 -17.15 1.14
N ILE A 49 -4.42 -18.05 1.75
CA ILE A 49 -4.32 -18.38 3.18
C ILE A 49 -2.95 -19.00 3.48
N SER A 50 -2.47 -19.93 2.64
CA SER A 50 -1.15 -20.55 2.83
C SER A 50 0.00 -19.53 2.81
N TYR A 51 0.00 -18.60 1.86
CA TYR A 51 1.01 -17.54 1.78
C TYR A 51 0.94 -16.58 2.96
N GLU A 52 -0.27 -16.19 3.39
CA GLU A 52 -0.45 -15.35 4.58
C GLU A 52 0.07 -16.04 5.83
N VAL A 53 -0.31 -17.30 6.06
CA VAL A 53 0.15 -18.08 7.21
C VAL A 53 1.67 -18.23 7.20
N LYS A 54 2.27 -18.57 6.05
CA LYS A 54 3.72 -18.66 5.90
C LYS A 54 4.42 -17.35 6.26
N ARG A 55 3.84 -16.21 5.88
CA ARG A 55 4.35 -14.86 6.18
C ARG A 55 4.21 -14.48 7.65
N GLY A 56 3.10 -14.85 8.30
CA GLY A 56 2.79 -14.48 9.68
C GLY A 56 3.20 -15.48 10.76
N ILE A 57 3.91 -16.56 10.41
CA ILE A 57 4.42 -17.52 11.40
C ILE A 57 5.57 -16.90 12.20
N VAL A 58 5.44 -16.96 13.51
CA VAL A 58 6.45 -16.54 14.48
C VAL A 58 6.98 -17.75 15.24
N SER A 59 8.30 -17.78 15.43
CA SER A 59 9.00 -18.75 16.28
C SER A 59 8.94 -18.29 17.73
N LEU A 60 8.39 -19.12 18.61
CA LEU A 60 8.28 -18.93 20.06
C LEU A 60 9.20 -19.91 20.78
N TYR A 61 9.55 -19.59 22.03
CA TYR A 61 10.36 -20.44 22.91
C TYR A 61 11.66 -20.93 22.26
N HIS A 62 12.47 -20.00 21.74
CA HIS A 62 13.70 -20.31 21.01
C HIS A 62 13.49 -21.26 19.81
N GLY A 63 12.36 -21.12 19.11
CA GLY A 63 12.07 -21.90 17.90
C GLY A 63 11.40 -23.26 18.16
N LYS A 64 11.17 -23.64 19.42
CA LYS A 64 10.47 -24.90 19.75
C LYS A 64 9.02 -24.92 19.29
N GLN A 65 8.39 -23.75 19.16
CA GLN A 65 7.00 -23.66 18.72
C GLN A 65 6.84 -22.61 17.63
N ARG A 66 6.04 -22.93 16.62
CA ARG A 66 5.67 -21.99 15.55
C ARG A 66 4.19 -21.69 15.68
N ARG A 67 3.83 -20.42 15.72
CA ARG A 67 2.43 -19.98 15.75
C ARG A 67 2.23 -18.84 14.77
N TYR A 68 1.12 -18.89 14.04
CA TYR A 68 0.69 -17.76 13.22
C TYR A 68 0.17 -16.63 14.14
N LYS A 69 0.61 -15.39 13.86
CA LYS A 69 0.10 -14.17 14.50
C LYS A 69 -0.35 -13.18 13.43
N ALA A 70 -1.60 -12.74 13.52
CA ALA A 70 -2.22 -11.78 12.61
C ALA A 70 -1.45 -10.46 12.58
N ASP A 71 -1.06 -9.93 13.75
CA ASP A 71 -0.29 -8.68 13.87
C ASP A 71 1.04 -8.76 13.14
N HIS A 72 1.74 -9.89 13.25
CA HIS A 72 2.98 -10.10 12.55
C HIS A 72 2.76 -10.25 11.04
N GLY A 73 1.75 -11.00 10.61
CA GLY A 73 1.38 -11.11 9.19
C GLY A 73 1.07 -9.75 8.56
N GLN A 74 0.33 -8.91 9.30
CA GLN A 74 0.01 -7.54 8.93
C GLN A 74 1.26 -6.67 8.83
N SER A 75 2.12 -6.69 9.85
CA SER A 75 3.36 -5.90 9.89
C SER A 75 4.29 -6.24 8.72
N VAL A 76 4.53 -7.54 8.47
CA VAL A 76 5.35 -7.97 7.32
C VAL A 76 4.70 -7.60 5.99
N TYR A 77 3.36 -7.70 5.88
CA TYR A 77 2.66 -7.25 4.69
C TYR A 77 2.83 -5.74 4.44
N GLN A 78 2.68 -4.91 5.48
CA GLN A 78 2.85 -3.46 5.41
C GLN A 78 4.29 -3.09 5.05
N ALA A 79 5.29 -3.71 5.67
CA ALA A 79 6.70 -3.49 5.36
C ALA A 79 6.99 -3.82 3.88
N ASN A 80 6.56 -4.99 3.41
CA ASN A 80 6.71 -5.36 2.00
C ASN A 80 5.97 -4.37 1.08
N ARG A 81 4.75 -3.96 1.45
CA ARG A 81 3.94 -3.04 0.67
C ARG A 81 4.55 -1.64 0.59
N TYR A 82 5.25 -1.21 1.65
CA TYR A 82 6.04 0.01 1.67
C TYR A 82 7.18 -0.02 0.67
N HIS A 83 7.80 -1.17 0.40
CA HIS A 83 8.84 -1.29 -0.62
C HIS A 83 8.30 -1.41 -2.06
N CYS A 84 7.02 -1.74 -2.23
CA CYS A 84 6.40 -1.79 -3.56
C CYS A 84 6.17 -0.39 -4.16
N GLY A 85 6.08 -0.35 -5.49
CA GLY A 85 5.72 0.84 -6.27
C GLY A 85 6.86 1.84 -6.46
N ARG A 86 6.66 2.76 -7.41
CA ARG A 86 7.60 3.86 -7.67
C ARG A 86 7.67 4.78 -6.46
N LYS A 87 8.88 5.11 -6.03
CA LYS A 87 9.11 6.11 -4.97
C LYS A 87 9.06 7.52 -5.55
N SER A 88 8.61 8.48 -4.74
CA SER A 88 8.57 9.87 -5.19
C SER A 88 9.98 10.33 -5.55
N ASP A 89 10.08 11.10 -6.63
CA ASP A 89 11.33 11.74 -7.03
C ASP A 89 11.42 13.16 -6.44
N PHE A 90 10.54 13.52 -5.50
CA PHE A 90 10.42 14.84 -4.89
C PHE A 90 11.77 15.39 -4.42
N LEU A 91 12.46 14.64 -3.54
CA LEU A 91 13.78 15.04 -3.02
C LEU A 91 14.89 14.96 -4.07
N LYS A 92 14.75 14.11 -5.09
CA LYS A 92 15.75 13.98 -6.16
C LYS A 92 15.68 15.12 -7.17
N LYS A 93 14.53 15.78 -7.26
CA LYS A 93 14.22 16.87 -8.19
C LYS A 93 13.97 18.16 -7.41
N SER A 94 14.63 18.31 -6.27
CA SER A 94 14.48 19.44 -5.35
C SER A 94 14.63 20.78 -6.07
N ASP A 95 15.64 20.90 -6.94
CA ASP A 95 15.94 22.15 -7.65
C ASP A 95 14.77 22.59 -8.54
N PHE A 96 14.12 21.62 -9.20
CA PHE A 96 12.92 21.88 -9.99
C PHE A 96 11.71 22.20 -9.11
N ILE A 97 11.56 21.52 -7.97
CA ILE A 97 10.46 21.80 -7.02
C ILE A 97 10.60 23.20 -6.42
N GLU A 98 11.81 23.61 -6.04
CA GLU A 98 12.11 24.94 -5.51
C GLU A 98 11.80 26.03 -6.55
N TYR A 99 12.19 25.80 -7.81
CA TYR A 99 11.79 26.65 -8.92
C TYR A 99 10.26 26.80 -9.03
N VAL A 100 9.54 25.68 -8.98
CA VAL A 100 8.08 25.69 -9.08
C VAL A 100 7.47 26.45 -7.90
N ASN A 101 7.90 26.19 -6.66
CA ASN A 101 7.38 26.86 -5.47
C ASN A 101 7.63 28.38 -5.51
N LYS A 102 8.81 28.79 -5.97
CA LYS A 102 9.15 30.20 -6.12
C LYS A 102 8.20 30.90 -7.10
N HIS A 103 8.05 30.36 -8.31
CA HIS A 103 7.19 30.97 -9.33
C HIS A 103 5.69 30.85 -9.00
N PHE A 104 5.30 29.80 -8.27
CA PHE A 104 3.94 29.66 -7.75
C PHE A 104 3.62 30.74 -6.70
N SER A 105 4.57 31.04 -5.81
CA SER A 105 4.38 32.00 -4.71
C SER A 105 4.60 33.46 -5.11
N GLU A 106 5.59 33.74 -5.96
CA GLU A 106 6.01 35.11 -6.30
C GLU A 106 5.32 35.65 -7.57
N ASP A 107 5.07 34.78 -8.56
CA ASP A 107 4.55 35.19 -9.88
C ASP A 107 3.11 34.73 -10.14
N ASP A 108 2.45 34.08 -9.18
CA ASP A 108 1.10 33.50 -9.30
C ASP A 108 0.95 32.53 -10.50
N TRP A 109 2.03 31.82 -10.86
CA TRP A 109 1.97 30.87 -11.98
C TRP A 109 1.26 29.58 -11.58
N LEU A 110 0.48 29.03 -12.51
CA LEU A 110 -0.04 27.67 -12.36
C LEU A 110 1.11 26.64 -12.47
N LEU A 111 1.02 25.54 -11.73
CA LEU A 111 2.00 24.44 -11.76
C LEU A 111 2.32 23.95 -13.19
N ASP A 112 1.29 23.94 -14.04
CA ASP A 112 1.39 23.56 -15.45
C ASP A 112 2.27 24.53 -16.25
N VAL A 113 2.13 25.82 -15.95
CA VAL A 113 2.91 26.89 -16.58
C VAL A 113 4.37 26.77 -16.16
N CYS A 114 4.64 26.55 -14.86
CA CYS A 114 6.00 26.34 -14.36
C CYS A 114 6.69 25.17 -15.08
N ALA A 115 6.02 24.01 -15.17
CA ALA A 115 6.59 22.82 -15.81
C ALA A 115 6.82 22.97 -17.32
N ASN A 116 5.87 23.59 -18.04
CA ASN A 116 5.99 23.77 -19.49
C ASN A 116 7.03 24.83 -19.83
N ARG A 117 7.07 25.93 -19.07
CA ARG A 117 8.00 27.04 -19.31
C ARG A 117 9.44 26.64 -19.01
N SER A 118 9.68 25.93 -17.92
CA SER A 118 11.03 25.47 -17.53
C SER A 118 11.68 24.63 -18.62
N LEU A 119 10.88 23.78 -19.31
CA LEU A 119 11.32 22.96 -20.44
C LEU A 119 11.51 23.80 -21.72
N ALA A 120 10.61 24.75 -21.98
CA ALA A 120 10.66 25.58 -23.18
C ALA A 120 11.86 26.55 -23.20
N ILE A 121 12.23 27.08 -22.04
CA ILE A 121 13.38 27.98 -21.88
C ILE A 121 14.69 27.18 -21.77
N GLY A 122 14.62 25.88 -21.44
CA GLY A 122 15.77 25.01 -21.26
C GLY A 122 16.47 25.18 -19.91
N GLU A 123 15.79 25.77 -18.91
CA GLU A 123 16.28 25.87 -17.53
C GLU A 123 16.40 24.49 -16.87
N PHE A 124 15.53 23.55 -17.27
CA PHE A 124 15.56 22.17 -16.80
C PHE A 124 15.40 21.18 -17.95
N PHE A 125 16.07 20.03 -17.83
CA PHE A 125 15.89 18.90 -18.74
C PHE A 125 14.73 18.00 -18.31
N SER A 126 14.16 17.24 -19.25
CA SER A 126 13.02 16.35 -18.99
C SER A 126 13.27 15.33 -17.87
N ASN A 127 14.52 14.88 -17.69
CA ASN A 127 14.92 13.98 -16.60
C ASN A 127 14.96 14.68 -15.22
N GLN A 128 15.13 16.00 -15.18
CA GLN A 128 15.16 16.82 -13.95
C GLN A 128 13.76 17.30 -13.53
N THR A 129 12.81 17.40 -14.46
CA THR A 129 11.42 17.84 -14.19
C THR A 129 10.47 16.70 -13.79
N VAL A 130 9.35 17.00 -13.15
CA VAL A 130 8.22 16.05 -12.98
C VAL A 130 7.03 16.48 -13.84
N CYS A 131 6.17 15.54 -14.22
CA CYS A 131 4.94 15.89 -14.95
C CYS A 131 3.96 16.66 -14.06
N THR A 132 3.09 17.47 -14.67
CA THR A 132 2.10 18.30 -13.99
C THR A 132 1.22 17.53 -13.01
N ARG A 133 0.75 16.34 -13.41
CA ARG A 133 0.01 15.43 -12.51
C ARG A 133 0.79 15.10 -11.23
N THR A 134 2.10 14.94 -11.33
CA THR A 134 2.95 14.65 -10.17
C THR A 134 3.08 15.87 -9.26
N LEU A 135 3.12 17.09 -9.82
CA LEU A 135 3.10 18.33 -9.03
C LEU A 135 1.81 18.45 -8.22
N TYR A 136 0.64 18.26 -8.85
CA TYR A 136 -0.62 18.25 -8.13
C TYR A 136 -0.68 17.18 -7.05
N ASN A 137 -0.16 15.97 -7.33
CA ASN A 137 -0.08 14.92 -6.31
C ASN A 137 0.82 15.31 -5.12
N TYR A 138 1.85 16.15 -5.33
CA TYR A 138 2.70 16.64 -4.25
C TYR A 138 1.98 17.69 -3.40
N VAL A 139 1.20 18.57 -4.02
CA VAL A 139 0.30 19.51 -3.31
C VAL A 139 -0.74 18.76 -2.49
N ASP A 140 -1.42 17.77 -3.08
CA ASP A 140 -2.40 16.93 -2.36
C ASP A 140 -1.78 16.17 -1.18
N GLN A 141 -0.47 15.88 -1.23
CA GLN A 141 0.29 15.24 -0.17
C GLN A 141 0.85 16.24 0.87
N GLY A 142 0.68 17.55 0.67
CA GLY A 142 1.25 18.60 1.53
C GLY A 142 2.78 18.66 1.45
N LEU A 143 3.36 18.27 0.31
CA LEU A 143 4.81 18.34 0.07
C LEU A 143 5.22 19.68 -0.58
N MET A 144 4.27 20.42 -1.13
CA MET A 144 4.46 21.72 -1.77
C MET A 144 3.42 22.69 -1.20
N ASP A 145 3.80 23.95 -1.09
CA ASP A 145 2.99 25.05 -0.56
C ASP A 145 2.49 25.95 -1.70
#